data_AF-A0AAE6MQE8-F1
#
_entry.id   AF-A0AAE6MQE8-F1
#
_cell.length_a   1.000
_cell.length_b   1.000
_cell.length_c   1.000
_cell.angle_alpha   90.00
_cell.angle_beta   90.00
_cell.angle_gamma   90.00
#
_symmetry.space_group_name_H-M   'P 1'
#
loop_
_entity.id
_entity.type
_entity.pdbx_description
1 polymer ?
#
loop_
_entity_poly.entity_id
_entity_poly.type
_entity_poly.pdbx_seq_one_letter_code
_entity_poly.pdbx_strand_id
1 'polypeptide(L)' 'MDNLKPNAEIYHNPSREYISRLLTELQQHMSTSQIAKRLGVNRSTIYNYLREETDQRFTPCPYAVQFTLEVLLKSLKD' A
#
# COMPACT_ATOMS: atom_id res chain seq x y z
N MET A 1 -11.36 -12.81 -20.05
CA MET A 1 -11.23 -11.34 -20.03
C MET A 1 -11.80 -10.85 -18.72
N ASP A 2 -11.09 -9.95 -18.06
CA ASP A 2 -11.59 -9.01 -17.07
C ASP A 2 -12.23 -9.54 -15.77
N ASN A 3 -11.42 -10.18 -14.92
CA ASN A 3 -11.46 -9.79 -13.51
C ASN A 3 -10.69 -8.46 -13.38
N LEU A 4 -11.19 -7.41 -14.03
CA LEU A 4 -10.78 -6.03 -13.74
C LEU A 4 -11.05 -5.86 -12.25
N LYS A 5 -9.98 -5.84 -11.45
CA LYS A 5 -10.06 -5.99 -9.99
C LYS A 5 -11.19 -5.05 -9.46
N PRO A 6 -12.15 -5.60 -8.70
CA PRO A 6 -13.54 -5.17 -8.73
C PRO A 6 -13.80 -4.10 -7.66
N ASN A 7 -14.98 -3.48 -7.71
CA ASN A 7 -15.57 -2.54 -6.73
C ASN A 7 -14.67 -2.12 -5.55
N ALA A 8 -14.10 -0.91 -5.60
CA ALA A 8 -13.25 -0.39 -4.52
C ALA A 8 -13.92 -0.44 -3.14
N GLU A 9 -15.25 -0.31 -3.04
CA GLU A 9 -15.97 -0.39 -1.76
C GLU A 9 -15.81 -1.75 -1.05
N ILE A 10 -15.62 -2.83 -1.81
CA ILE A 10 -15.49 -4.19 -1.27
C ILE A 10 -14.03 -4.53 -0.95
N TYR A 11 -13.09 -4.02 -1.76
CA TYR A 11 -11.68 -4.45 -1.72
C TYR A 11 -10.73 -3.40 -1.15
N HIS A 12 -11.19 -2.17 -0.91
CA HIS A 12 -10.39 -1.13 -0.28
C HIS A 12 -10.40 -1.30 1.24
N ASN A 13 -9.26 -1.68 1.80
CA ASN A 13 -8.98 -1.69 3.23
C ASN A 13 -7.81 -0.74 3.52
N PRO A 14 -8.10 0.56 3.75
CA PRO A 14 -7.07 1.55 4.06
C PRO A 14 -6.56 1.45 5.51
N SER A 15 -6.93 0.43 6.28
CA SER A 15 -6.47 0.30 7.67
C SER A 15 -4.95 0.28 7.76
N ARG A 16 -4.44 0.99 8.76
CA ARG A 16 -3.01 1.08 9.04
C ARG A 16 -2.39 -0.30 9.20
N GLU A 17 -3.07 -1.21 9.90
CA GLU A 17 -2.59 -2.57 10.18
C GLU A 17 -2.40 -3.37 8.89
N TYR A 18 -3.37 -3.28 7.97
CA TYR A 18 -3.31 -3.98 6.70
C TYR A 18 -2.19 -3.44 5.82
N ILE A 19 -2.10 -2.12 5.67
CA ILE A 19 -1.04 -1.46 4.89
C ILE A 19 0.34 -1.72 5.50
N SER A 20 0.46 -1.66 6.83
CA SER A 20 1.70 -1.97 7.54
C SER A 20 2.16 -3.39 7.25
N ARG A 21 1.26 -4.38 7.31
CA ARG A 21 1.59 -5.78 7.01
C ARG A 21 2.12 -5.96 5.58
N LEU A 22 1.45 -5.37 4.59
CA LEU A 22 1.90 -5.42 3.19
C LEU A 22 3.30 -4.81 3.02
N LEU A 23 3.54 -3.66 3.65
CA LEU A 23 4.84 -3.00 3.60
C LEU A 23 5.93 -3.83 4.29
N THR A 24 5.66 -4.41 5.46
CA THR A 24 6.60 -5.27 6.17
C THR A 24 6.98 -6.51 5.35
N GLU A 25 6.03 -7.17 4.69
CA GLU A 25 6.32 -8.30 3.81
C GLU A 25 7.18 -7.87 2.61
N LEU A 26 6.84 -6.76 1.95
CA LEU A 26 7.63 -6.24 0.82
C LEU A 26 9.05 -5.81 1.24
N GLN A 27 9.21 -5.29 2.46
CA GLN A 27 10.49 -4.85 2.99
C GLN A 27 11.51 -5.97 3.18
N GLN A 28 11.07 -7.24 3.18
CA GLN A 28 11.98 -8.39 3.16
C GLN A 28 12.72 -8.54 1.82
N HIS A 29 12.20 -7.95 0.75
CA HIS A 29 12.72 -8.11 -0.62
C HIS A 29 13.18 -6.79 -1.25
N MET A 30 12.68 -5.63 -0.78
CA MET A 30 13.04 -4.33 -1.34
C MET A 30 12.97 -3.21 -0.30
N SER A 31 13.80 -2.19 -0.46
CA SER A 31 13.82 -1.03 0.44
C SER A 31 12.54 -0.18 0.32
N THR A 32 12.19 0.56 1.38
CA THR A 32 11.08 1.54 1.35
C THR A 32 11.23 2.56 0.21
N SER A 33 12.45 2.92 -0.16
CA SER A 33 12.71 3.82 -1.31
C SER A 33 12.29 3.19 -2.64
N GLN A 34 12.57 1.89 -2.83
CA GLN A 34 12.15 1.15 -4.03
C GLN A 34 10.63 0.97 -4.06
N ILE A 35 10.01 0.70 -2.91
CA ILE A 35 8.54 0.63 -2.77
C ILE A 35 7.91 1.97 -3.16
N ALA A 36 8.37 3.08 -2.58
CA ALA A 36 7.87 4.42 -2.89
C ALA A 36 7.97 4.75 -4.39
N LYS A 37 9.12 4.41 -5.00
CA LYS A 37 9.33 4.57 -6.45
C LYS A 37 8.33 3.76 -7.27
N ARG A 38 8.07 2.50 -6.90
CA ARG A 38 7.09 1.64 -7.59
C ARG A 38 5.65 2.12 -7.43
N LEU A 39 5.33 2.72 -6.30
CA LEU A 39 4.02 3.32 -6.02
C LEU A 39 3.84 4.70 -6.67
N GLY A 40 4.91 5.33 -7.17
CA GLY A 40 4.84 6.70 -7.69
C GLY A 40 4.60 7.76 -6.61
N VAL A 41 5.00 7.50 -5.35
CA VAL A 41 4.81 8.42 -4.22
C VAL A 41 6.14 8.76 -3.55
N ASN A 42 6.14 9.83 -2.75
CA ASN A 42 7.28 10.14 -1.90
C ASN A 42 7.38 9.16 -0.73
N ARG A 43 8.60 8.91 -0.25
CA ARG A 43 8.81 8.07 0.95
C ARG A 43 8.04 8.58 2.16
N SER A 44 7.94 9.90 2.35
CA SER A 44 7.14 10.52 3.41
C SER A 44 5.67 10.16 3.33
N THR A 45 5.12 10.04 2.11
CA THR A 45 3.73 9.65 1.87
C THR A 45 3.45 8.25 2.40
N ILE A 46 4.38 7.30 2.25
CA ILE A 46 4.24 5.96 2.85
C ILE A 46 4.08 6.05 4.37
N TYR A 47 4.88 6.88 5.04
CA TYR A 47 4.77 7.05 6.48
C TYR A 47 3.45 7.72 6.89
N ASN A 48 2.91 8.61 6.07
CA ASN A 48 1.61 9.25 6.34
C ASN A 48 0.44 8.26 6.33
N TYR A 49 0.51 7.21 5.49
CA TYR A 49 -0.46 6.11 5.50
C TYR A 49 -0.42 5.28 6.78
N LEU A 50 0.69 5.34 7.53
CA LEU A 50 0.92 4.56 8.75
C LEU A 50 0.75 5.39 10.03
N ARG A 51 0.30 6.64 9.94
CA ARG A 51 0.05 7.47 11.12
C ARG A 51 -1.26 7.09 11.80
N GLU A 52 -1.39 7.49 13.06
CA GLU A 52 -2.69 7.50 13.73
C GLU A 52 -3.63 8.48 13.02
N GLU A 53 -4.93 8.16 12.95
CA GLU A 53 -5.92 9.03 12.31
C GLU A 53 -6.03 10.43 12.96
N THR A 54 -5.60 10.55 14.22
CA THR A 54 -5.55 11.81 14.97
C THR A 54 -4.35 12.70 14.60
N ASP A 55 -3.34 12.18 13.90
CA ASP A 55 -2.20 12.98 13.42
C ASP A 55 -2.63 13.80 12.20
N GLN A 56 -2.40 15.12 12.22
CA GLN A 56 -2.73 16.03 11.12
C GLN A 56 -2.10 15.66 9.76
N ARG A 57 -1.03 14.85 9.76
CA ARG A 57 -0.36 14.38 8.55
C ARG A 57 -0.89 13.04 8.07
N PHE A 58 -1.78 12.40 8.82
CA PHE A 58 -2.41 11.16 8.40
C PHE A 58 -3.07 11.37 7.05
N THR A 59 -2.87 10.40 6.18
CA THR A 59 -3.52 10.36 4.88
C THR A 59 -4.09 8.97 4.73
N PRO A 60 -5.38 8.80 4.46
CA PRO A 60 -5.93 7.47 4.19
C PRO A 60 -5.24 6.91 2.94
N CYS A 61 -4.83 5.65 3.00
CA CYS A 61 -4.15 4.99 1.88
C CYS A 61 -5.11 4.87 0.68
N PRO A 62 -4.83 5.46 -0.49
CA PRO A 62 -5.70 5.35 -1.66
C PRO A 62 -5.77 3.90 -2.18
N TYR A 63 -6.91 3.50 -2.76
CA TYR A 63 -7.09 2.16 -3.34
C TYR A 63 -5.96 1.76 -4.30
N ALA A 64 -5.54 2.67 -5.19
CA ALA A 64 -4.47 2.40 -6.15
C ALA A 64 -3.14 2.04 -5.47
N VAL A 65 -2.84 2.64 -4.32
CA VAL A 65 -1.64 2.33 -3.53
C VAL A 65 -1.77 0.94 -2.92
N GLN A 66 -2.88 0.64 -2.23
CA GLN A 66 -3.12 -0.67 -1.66
C GLN A 66 -3.06 -1.77 -2.72
N PHE A 67 -3.79 -1.58 -3.83
CA PHE A 67 -3.80 -2.49 -4.97
C PHE A 67 -2.39 -2.80 -5.46
N THR A 68 -1.56 -1.76 -5.61
CA THR A 68 -0.21 -1.91 -6.13
C THR A 68 0.66 -2.68 -5.14
N LEU A 69 0.53 -2.41 -3.83
CA LEU A 69 1.22 -3.19 -2.79
C LEU A 69 0.86 -4.68 -2.87
N GLU A 70 -0.43 -5.01 -3.01
CA GLU A 70 -0.90 -6.39 -3.14
C GLU A 70 -0.34 -7.07 -4.40
N VAL A 71 -0.37 -6.38 -5.55
CA VAL A 71 0.15 -6.93 -6.81
C VAL A 71 1.66 -7.15 -6.73
N LEU A 72 2.40 -6.21 -6.16
CA LEU A 72 3.85 -6.35 -5.95
C LEU A 72 4.15 -7.56 -5.07
N LEU A 73 3.42 -7.73 -3.97
CA LEU A 73 3.64 -8.85 -3.07
C LEU A 73 3.29 -10.19 -3.73
N LYS A 74 2.21 -10.24 -4.52
CA LYS A 74 1.85 -11.43 -5.30
C LYS A 74 2.95 -11.79 -6.29
N SER A 75 3.50 -10.80 -7.01
CA SER A 75 4.57 -11.02 -7.99
C SER A 75 5.90 -11.51 -7.41
N LEU A 76 6.07 -11.49 -6.08
CA LEU A 76 7.24 -12.05 -5.40
C LEU A 76 7.02 -13.50 -4.94
N LYS A 77 5.77 -13.96 -4.89
CA LYS A 77 5.36 -15.30 -4.43
C LYS A 77 5.11 -16.26 -5.60
N ASP A 78 4.90 -15.73 -6.80
CA ASP A 78 4.82 -16.45 -8.09
C ASP A 78 6.23 -16.67 -8.66
#